data_AF-A0A154PKW4-F1
#
_entry.id   AF-A0A154PKW4-F1
#
_cell.length_a   1.000
_cell.length_b   1.000
_cell.length_c   1.000
_cell.angle_alpha   90.00
_cell.angle_beta   90.00
_cell.angle_gamma   90.00
#
_symmetry.space_group_name_H-M   'P 1'
#
loop_
_entity.id
_entity.type
_entity.pdbx_description
1 polymer ?
#
loop_
_entity_poly.entity_id
_entity_poly.type
_entity_poly.pdbx_seq_one_letter_code
_entity_poly.pdbx_strand_id
1 'polypeptide(L)' 'MPYGISWFRYISFCTTAMISMLAGAQSVHMIFLPLEDLDDLIEKEFKKKLAEMERS' A
#
# COMPACT_ATOMS: atom_id res chain seq x y z
N MET A 1 4.83 -14.85 -29.11
CA MET A 1 4.93 -15.67 -27.89
C MET A 1 6.38 -16.09 -27.69
N PRO A 2 6.96 -16.13 -26.47
CA PRO A 2 8.20 -16.88 -26.24
C PRO A 2 8.07 -18.27 -26.87
N TYR A 3 9.08 -18.68 -27.61
CA TYR A 3 9.03 -19.85 -28.48
C TYR A 3 8.73 -21.12 -27.66
N GLY A 4 7.66 -21.85 -28.00
CA GLY A 4 7.32 -23.14 -27.39
C GLY A 4 6.27 -23.14 -26.27
N ILE A 5 5.63 -22.01 -25.94
CA ILE A 5 4.56 -21.95 -24.92
C ILE A 5 3.20 -21.66 -25.59
N SER A 6 2.10 -22.23 -25.06
CA SER A 6 0.72 -21.96 -25.52
C SER A 6 0.20 -20.63 -24.98
N TRP A 7 -0.49 -19.83 -25.81
CA TRP A 7 -1.02 -18.48 -25.48
C TRP A 7 -1.79 -18.44 -24.18
N PHE A 8 -2.65 -19.43 -23.94
CA PHE A 8 -3.41 -19.56 -22.71
C PHE A 8 -2.53 -19.71 -21.46
N ARG A 9 -1.40 -20.42 -21.58
CA ARG A 9 -0.46 -20.64 -20.47
C ARG A 9 0.28 -19.36 -20.10
N TYR A 10 0.63 -18.53 -21.08
CA TYR A 10 1.25 -17.23 -20.81
C TYR A 10 0.27 -16.25 -20.19
N ILE A 11 -0.97 -16.19 -20.68
CA ILE A 11 -2.01 -15.35 -20.08
C ILE A 11 -2.27 -15.78 -18.62
N SER A 12 -2.37 -17.09 -18.36
CA SER A 12 -2.54 -17.62 -17.00
C SER A 12 -1.35 -17.27 -16.10
N PHE A 13 -0.13 -17.32 -16.63
CA PHE A 13 1.06 -16.93 -15.89
C PHE A 13 1.07 -15.43 -15.57
N CYS A 14 0.81 -14.57 -16.57
CA CYS A 14 0.75 -13.12 -16.38
C CYS A 14 -0.33 -12.71 -15.37
N THR A 15 -1.52 -13.29 -15.48
CA THR A 15 -2.62 -13.02 -14.54
C THR A 15 -2.28 -13.47 -13.12
N THR A 16 -1.69 -14.66 -12.96
CA THR A 16 -1.23 -15.14 -11.64
C THR A 16 -0.15 -14.23 -11.05
N ALA A 17 0.82 -13.79 -11.87
CA ALA A 17 1.87 -12.88 -11.43
C ALA A 17 1.30 -11.52 -10.99
N MET A 18 0.33 -10.97 -11.74
CA MET A 18 -0.36 -9.74 -11.37
C MET A 18 -1.11 -9.88 -10.04
N ILE A 19 -1.86 -10.97 -9.86
CA ILE A 19 -2.60 -11.23 -8.62
C ILE A 19 -1.63 -11.36 -7.45
N SER A 20 -0.51 -12.06 -7.62
CA SER A 20 0.51 -12.20 -6.57
C SER A 20 1.10 -10.86 -6.15
N MET A 21 1.41 -9.97 -7.11
CA MET A 21 1.89 -8.61 -6.81
C MET A 21 0.85 -7.79 -6.04
N LEU A 22 -0.42 -7.83 -6.46
CA LEU A 22 -1.50 -7.10 -5.81
C LEU A 22 -1.77 -7.62 -4.39
N ALA A 23 -1.82 -8.95 -4.23
CA ALA A 23 -2.02 -9.58 -2.93
C ALA A 23 -0.85 -9.28 -1.98
N GLY A 24 0.39 -9.31 -2.46
CA GLY A 24 1.57 -8.94 -1.68
C GLY A 24 1.53 -7.49 -1.21
N ALA A 25 1.19 -6.55 -2.10
CA ALA A 25 1.04 -5.14 -1.76
C ALA A 25 -0.03 -4.92 -0.68
N GLN A 26 -1.18 -5.58 -0.79
CA GLN A 26 -2.26 -5.49 0.20
C GLN A 26 -1.90 -6.17 1.53
N SER A 27 -1.13 -7.26 1.50
CA SER A 27 -0.73 -8.00 2.70
C SER A 27 0.10 -7.13 3.65
N VAL A 28 0.98 -6.27 3.14
CA VAL A 28 1.77 -5.35 3.98
C VAL A 28 0.88 -4.34 4.69
N HIS A 29 -0.11 -3.78 3.99
CA HIS A 29 -1.08 -2.86 4.61
C HIS A 29 -1.93 -3.55 5.68
N MET A 30 -2.23 -4.84 5.52
CA MET A 30 -3.01 -5.61 6.50
C MET A 30 -2.19 -6.12 7.69
N ILE A 31 -0.86 -6.25 7.56
CA ILE A 31 0.02 -6.71 8.66
C ILE A 31 0.53 -5.55 9.49
N PHE A 32 0.95 -4.46 8.84
CA PHE A 32 1.60 -3.33 9.52
C PHE A 32 0.66 -2.17 9.82
N LEU A 33 -0.57 -2.20 9.28
CA LEU A 33 -1.61 -1.16 9.43
C LEU A 33 -1.03 0.27 9.48
N PRO A 34 -0.21 0.68 8.50
CA PRO A 34 0.55 1.93 8.56
C PRO A 34 -0.32 3.20 8.53
N LEU A 35 -1.64 3.06 8.36
CA LEU A 35 -2.61 4.14 8.27
C LEU A 35 -3.59 4.16 9.44
N GLU A 36 -3.50 3.21 10.37
CA GLU A 36 -4.47 3.09 11.47
C GLU A 36 -4.34 4.22 12.49
N ASP A 37 -3.12 4.74 12.71
CA ASP A 37 -2.85 5.85 13.64
C ASP A 37 -2.70 7.22 12.94
N LEU A 38 -2.99 7.30 11.64
CA LEU A 38 -2.71 8.49 10.85
C LEU A 38 -3.53 9.70 11.32
N ASP A 39 -4.81 9.49 11.64
CA ASP A 39 -5.70 10.56 12.12
C ASP A 39 -5.22 11.12 13.47
N ASP A 40 -4.81 10.24 14.39
CA ASP A 40 -4.25 10.62 15.68
C ASP A 40 -2.94 11.42 15.51
N LEU A 41 -2.10 11.02 14.54
CA LEU A 41 -0.85 11.70 14.24
C LEU A 41 -1.10 13.11 13.67
N ILE A 42 -2.09 13.24 12.78
CA ILE A 42 -2.52 14.51 12.19
C ILE A 42 -3.02 15.46 13.28
N GLU A 43 -3.91 14.98 14.16
CA GLU A 43 -4.48 15.81 15.23
C GLU A 43 -3.39 16.27 16.22
N LYS A 44 -2.43 15.39 16.53
CA LYS A 44 -1.29 15.70 17.38
C LYS A 44 -0.39 16.78 16.78
N GLU A 45 -0.04 16.67 15.51
CA GLU A 45 0.77 17.69 14.81
C GLU A 45 0.01 19.01 14.67
N PHE A 46 -1.30 18.97 14.43
CA PHE A 46 -2.13 20.16 14.34
C PHE A 46 -2.17 20.93 15.68
N LYS A 47 -2.43 20.23 16.79
CA LYS A 47 -2.41 20.81 18.15
C LYS A 47 -1.05 21.39 18.51
N LYS A 48 0.05 20.71 18.13
CA LYS A 48 1.41 21.18 18.36
C LYS A 48 1.68 22.50 17.64
N LYS A 49 1.32 22.59 16.35
CA LYS A 49 1.48 23.84 15.57
C LYS A 49 0.65 24.99 16.12
N LEU A 50 -0.57 24.72 16.58
CA LEU A 50 -1.44 25.73 17.20
C LEU A 50 -0.79 26.29 18.48
N ALA A 51 -0.28 25.42 19.35
CA ALA A 51 0.38 25.83 20.59
C ALA A 51 1.71 26.58 20.36
N GLU A 52 2.44 26.30 19.28
CA GLU A 52 3.62 27.09 18.88
C GLU A 52 3.25 28.49 18.40
N MET A 53 2.12 28.62 17.71
CA MET A 53 1.60 29.91 17.23
C MET A 53 1.09 30.80 18.37
N GLU A 54 0.45 30.23 19.39
CA GLU A 54 -0.03 30.96 20.58
C GLU A 54 1.11 31.43 21.50
N ARG A 55 2.31 30.84 21.37
CA ARG A 55 3.51 31.22 22.13
C ARG A 55 4.38 32.26 21.43
N SER A 56 4.04 32.63 20.19
CA SER A 56 4.74 33.64 19.37
C SER A 56 4.04 34.98 19.41
#